data_AF-A0A1G2JRK4-F1
#
_entry.id   AF-A0A1G2JRK4-F1
#
_cell.length_a   1.000
_cell.length_b   1.000
_cell.length_c   1.000
_cell.angle_alpha   90.00
_cell.angle_beta   90.00
_cell.angle_gamma   90.00
#
_symmetry.space_group_name_H-M   'P 1'
#
loop_
_entity.id
_entity.type
_entity.pdbx_description
1 polymer ?
#
loop_
_entity_poly.entity_id
_entity_poly.type
_entity_poly.pdbx_seq_one_letter_code
_entity_poly.pdbx_strand_id
1 'polypeptide(L)' 'MVPLNITITQGKNIHKKMVEFDVDQLERLAAALGMFNPDFLKRLDKAEKDIKAGRIRKINSLKDLDKK' A
#
# COMPACT_ATOMS: atom_id res chain seq x y z
N MET A 1 -12.82 -5.95 -19.79
CA MET A 1 -11.52 -5.94 -19.09
C MET A 1 -10.73 -4.77 -19.67
N VAL A 2 -10.60 -3.65 -18.93
CA VAL A 2 -9.95 -2.43 -19.44
C VAL A 2 -8.44 -2.56 -19.17
N PRO A 3 -7.57 -2.32 -20.16
CA PRO A 3 -6.12 -2.38 -19.95
C PRO A 3 -5.67 -1.28 -18.98
N LEU A 4 -4.85 -1.66 -18.00
CA LEU A 4 -4.24 -0.74 -17.05
C LEU A 4 -2.93 -0.23 -17.65
N ASN A 5 -2.91 1.01 -18.14
CA ASN A 5 -1.71 1.61 -18.69
C ASN A 5 -0.86 2.20 -17.56
N ILE A 6 0.22 1.49 -17.22
CA ILE A 6 1.16 1.91 -16.18
C ILE A 6 2.40 2.52 -16.85
N THR A 7 2.69 3.79 -16.58
CA THR A 7 3.94 4.41 -17.02
C THR A 7 5.00 4.27 -15.93
N ILE A 8 6.07 3.54 -16.23
CA ILE A 8 7.20 3.31 -15.32
C ILE A 8 8.36 4.19 -15.76
N THR A 9 8.66 5.24 -14.99
CA THR A 9 9.86 6.05 -15.20
C THR A 9 11.02 5.45 -14.41
N GLN A 10 12.10 5.12 -15.11
CA GLN A 10 13.32 4.60 -14.49
C GLN A 10 14.20 5.77 -14.03
N GLY A 11 14.34 5.93 -12.71
CA GLY A 11 15.30 6.87 -12.15
C GLY A 11 16.73 6.33 -12.19
N LYS A 12 17.71 7.22 -12.02
CA LYS A 12 19.17 6.94 -12.00
C LYS A 12 19.61 5.86 -10.98
N ASN A 13 18.72 5.44 -10.07
CA ASN A 13 18.92 4.37 -9.09
C ASN A 13 18.05 3.15 -9.46
N ILE A 14 18.70 2.02 -9.73
CA ILE A 14 18.10 0.74 -10.20
C ILE A 14 16.96 0.24 -9.30
N HIS A 15 16.96 0.60 -8.01
CA HIS A 15 16.00 0.11 -7.02
C HIS A 15 14.76 1.00 -6.83
N LYS A 16 14.70 2.19 -7.45
CA LYS A 16 13.58 3.13 -7.25
C LYS A 16 12.89 3.40 -8.59
N LYS A 17 11.75 2.75 -8.80
CA LYS A 17 10.86 2.98 -9.95
C LYS A 17 9.73 3.90 -9.50
N MET A 18 9.56 5.01 -10.21
CA MET A 18 8.40 5.87 -10.03
C MET A 18 7.33 5.41 -11.01
N VAL A 19 6.11 5.27 -10.50
CA VAL A 19 4.98 4.78 -11.27
C VAL A 19 3.89 5.84 -11.21
N GLU A 20 3.53 6.37 -12.36
CA GLU A 20 2.51 7.41 -12.51
C GLU A 20 1.19 6.75 -12.92
N PHE A 21 0.11 7.12 -12.23
CA PHE A 21 -1.24 6.61 -12.46
C PHE A 21 -2.23 7.78 -12.56
N ASP A 22 -3.26 7.62 -13.37
CA ASP A 22 -4.42 8.51 -13.32
C ASP A 22 -5.23 8.29 -12.02
N VAL A 23 -5.98 9.31 -11.58
CA VAL A 23 -6.78 9.24 -10.35
C VAL A 23 -7.81 8.10 -10.44
N ASP A 24 -8.49 7.95 -11.57
CA ASP A 24 -9.51 6.89 -11.76
C ASP A 24 -8.85 5.49 -11.73
N GLN A 25 -7.64 5.38 -12.27
CA GLN A 25 -6.87 4.14 -12.24
C GLN A 25 -6.40 3.78 -10.83
N LEU A 26 -6.01 4.78 -10.03
CA LEU A 26 -5.65 4.59 -8.62
C LEU A 26 -6.86 4.13 -7.81
N GLU A 27 -8.04 4.72 -8.01
CA GLU A 27 -9.27 4.31 -7.33
C GLU A 27 -9.65 2.87 -7.69
N ARG A 28 -9.52 2.49 -8.97
CA ARG A 28 -9.78 1.11 -9.42
C ARG A 28 -8.76 0.13 -8.83
N LEU A 29 -7.49 0.52 -8.69
CA LEU A 29 -6.48 -0.28 -8.00
C LEU A 29 -6.78 -0.41 -6.50
N ALA A 30 -7.15 0.68 -5.83
CA ALA A 30 -7.54 0.68 -4.43
C ALA A 30 -8.76 -0.23 -4.21
N ALA A 31 -9.74 -0.19 -5.12
CA ALA A 31 -10.89 -1.09 -5.11
C ALA A 31 -10.49 -2.55 -5.34
N ALA A 32 -9.62 -2.83 -6.32
CA ALA A 32 -9.13 -4.18 -6.61
C ALA A 32 -8.29 -4.77 -5.46
N LEU A 33 -7.54 -3.93 -4.74
CA LEU A 33 -6.78 -4.30 -3.55
C LEU A 33 -7.66 -4.36 -2.28
N GLY A 34 -8.96 -4.08 -2.38
CA GLY A 34 -9.88 -4.14 -1.25
C GLY A 34 -9.66 -3.05 -0.21
N MET A 35 -9.03 -1.92 -0.56
CA MET A 35 -8.75 -0.81 0.35
C MET A 35 -10.03 -0.11 0.84
N PHE A 36 -11.16 -0.30 0.14
CA PHE A 36 -12.48 0.20 0.56
C PHE A 36 -13.28 -0.83 1.38
N ASN A 37 -12.71 -1.98 1.71
CA ASN A 37 -13.40 -2.98 2.53
C ASN A 37 -13.59 -2.41 3.96
N PRO A 38 -14.80 -2.48 4.55
CA PRO A 38 -15.05 -2.02 5.93
C PRO A 38 -14.11 -2.64 6.97
N ASP A 39 -13.70 -3.91 6.80
CA ASP A 39 -12.70 -4.53 7.69
C ASP A 39 -11.31 -3.91 7.54
N PHE A 40 -10.92 -3.53 6.32
CA PHE A 40 -9.67 -2.84 6.07
C PHE A 40 -9.67 -1.45 6.72
N LEU A 41 -10.75 -0.69 6.58
CA LEU A 41 -10.90 0.63 7.19
C LEU A 41 -10.85 0.57 8.73
N LYS A 42 -11.48 -0.44 9.35
CA LYS A 42 -11.38 -0.68 10.80
C LYS A 42 -9.94 -0.99 11.23
N ARG A 43 -9.20 -1.78 10.44
CA ARG A 43 -7.80 -2.08 10.72
C ARG A 43 -6.90 -0.86 10.54
N LEU A 44 -7.21 0.00 9.59
CA LEU A 44 -6.53 1.27 9.37
C LEU A 44 -6.69 2.20 10.58
N ASP A 45 -7.92 2.39 11.08
CA ASP A 45 -8.20 3.19 12.28
C ASP A 45 -7.46 2.64 13.51
N LYS A 46 -7.45 1.32 13.68
CA LYS A 46 -6.68 0.67 14.75
C LYS A 46 -5.17 0.91 14.59
N ALA A 47 -4.65 0.78 13.37
CA ALA A 47 -3.24 1.05 13.08
C ALA A 47 -2.87 2.52 13.36
N GLU A 48 -3.73 3.47 13.01
CA GLU A 48 -3.53 4.89 13.31
C GLU A 48 -3.49 5.15 14.82
N LYS A 49 -4.39 4.51 15.57
CA LYS A 49 -4.38 4.55 17.05
C LYS A 49 -3.12 3.94 17.63
N ASP A 50 -2.66 2.79 17.12
CA ASP A 50 -1.43 2.15 17.57
C ASP A 50 -0.19 2.99 17.25
N ILE A 51 -0.16 3.71 16.10
CA ILE A 51 0.90 4.66 15.76
C ILE A 51 0.89 5.85 16.74
N LYS A 52 -0.27 6.46 16.98
CA LYS A 52 -0.43 7.57 17.94
C LYS A 52 -0.06 7.16 19.36
N ALA A 53 -0.34 5.92 19.74
CA ALA A 53 0.02 5.35 21.04
C ALA A 53 1.49 4.89 21.13
N GLY A 54 2.29 5.04 20.07
CA GLY A 54 3.70 4.63 20.04
C GLY A 54 3.92 3.12 20.00
N ARG A 55 2.88 2.32 19.74
CA ARG A 55 2.94 0.86 19.60
C ARG A 55 3.40 0.44 18.21
N ILE A 56 4.51 1.03 17.77
CA ILE A 56 5.14 0.79 16.48
C ILE A 56 6.29 -0.19 16.64
N ARG A 57 6.24 -1.30 15.89
CA ARG A 57 7.36 -2.23 15.75
C ARG A 57 8.00 -2.03 14.39
N LYS A 58 9.30 -1.77 14.35
CA LYS A 58 10.06 -1.81 13.09
C LYS A 58 10.16 -3.25 12.64
N ILE A 59 9.59 -3.55 11.47
CA ILE A 59 9.80 -4.81 10.77
C ILE A 59 10.87 -4.59 9.71
N ASN A 60 11.96 -5.36 9.77
CA ASN A 60 13.02 -5.29 8.76
C ASN A 60 12.67 -6.13 7.51
N SER A 61 11.74 -7.07 7.64
CA SER A 61 11.28 -7.91 6.55
C SER A 61 9.85 -8.39 6.79
N LEU A 62 9.11 -8.63 5.71
CA LEU A 62 7.76 -9.20 5.77
C LEU A 62 7.75 -10.62 6.38
N LYS A 63 8.88 -11.35 6.33
CA LYS A 63 9.03 -12.64 7.03
C LYS A 63 8.96 -12.55 8.55
N ASP A 64 9.17 -11.35 9.12
CA ASP A 64 9.12 -11.14 10.57
C ASP A 64 7.68 -11.17 11.11
N LEU A 65 6.69 -11.09 10.23
CA LEU A 65 5.25 -11.16 10.56
C LEU A 65 4.74 -12.61 10.71
N ASP A 66 5.45 -13.60 10.17
CA ASP A 66 5.07 -15.02 10.17
C ASP A 66 5.44 -15.75 11.47
N LYS A 67 6.32 -15.16 12.30
CA LYS A 67 6.83 -15.77 13.53
C LYS A 67 5.92 -15.63 14.76
N LYS A 68 4.61 -15.46 14.58
CA LYS A 68 3.69 -15.23 15.71
C LYS A 68 2.57 -16.25 15.80
#